data_AF-A0A2T0RNL3-F1
#
_entry.id   AF-A0A2T0RNL3-F1
#
_cell.length_a   1.000
_cell.length_b   1.000
_cell.length_c   1.000
_cell.angle_alpha   90.00
_cell.angle_beta   90.00
_cell.angle_gamma   90.00
#
_symmetry.space_group_name_H-M   'P 1'
#
loop_
_entity.id
_entity.type
_entity.pdbx_description
1 polymer ?
#
loop_
_entity_poly.entity_id
_entity_poly.type
_entity_poly.pdbx_seq_one_letter_code
_entity_poly.pdbx_strand_id
1 'polypeptide(L)'
;MSSLIAKVLWPAMEKLEPGSLLGGILADKPGYHNTRDRLRQQGRRWDYSIRWPRDRRGPGDEAAAIDWTFPDAQAGHFGTIARYSKRLRDAGRVEDPRTYAMREFYGNTDRDREVEGWDFVRDKVAHSSDDTHLWHIHISVRRAYVNDRKAIDAIVSILSGESLTDWQRRWDARPRAATAARVLG
;
A
#
# COMPACT_ATOMS: atom_id res chain seq x y z
N MET A 1 -13.77 6.53 -10.68
CA MET A 1 -12.68 7.55 -10.64
C MET A 1 -11.36 6.82 -10.38
N SER A 2 -10.20 7.34 -10.77
CA SER A 2 -8.93 6.70 -10.38
C SER A 2 -8.60 6.99 -8.91
N SER A 3 -8.25 5.94 -8.15
CA SER A 3 -7.95 5.97 -6.71
C SER A 3 -6.74 6.84 -6.38
N LEU A 4 -6.59 7.23 -5.10
CA LEU A 4 -5.38 7.93 -4.65
C LEU A 4 -4.11 7.05 -4.73
N ILE A 5 -4.24 5.73 -4.88
CA ILE A 5 -3.09 4.87 -5.20
C ILE A 5 -2.45 5.32 -6.52
N ALA A 6 -3.24 5.48 -7.59
CA ALA A 6 -2.69 5.89 -8.88
C ALA A 6 -2.32 7.38 -8.93
N LYS A 7 -3.06 8.25 -8.23
CA LYS A 7 -2.89 9.71 -8.30
C LYS A 7 -1.87 10.29 -7.32
N VAL A 8 -1.55 9.56 -6.25
CA VAL A 8 -0.69 10.06 -5.16
C VAL A 8 0.39 9.05 -4.80
N LEU A 9 0.03 7.80 -4.53
CA LEU A 9 1.00 6.80 -4.08
C LEU A 9 2.04 6.52 -5.16
N TRP A 10 1.58 6.17 -6.38
CA TRP A 10 2.47 5.86 -7.49
C TRP A 10 3.40 7.05 -7.86
N PRO A 11 2.90 8.27 -8.13
CA PRO A 11 3.79 9.40 -8.45
C PRO A 11 4.79 9.72 -7.34
N ALA A 12 4.44 9.49 -6.07
CA ALA A 12 5.35 9.66 -4.96
C ALA A 12 6.44 8.57 -4.93
N MET A 13 6.08 7.31 -5.19
CA MET A 13 7.02 6.19 -5.33
C MET A 13 7.99 6.42 -6.49
N GLU A 14 7.49 6.81 -7.65
CA GLU A 14 8.29 7.15 -8.82
C GLU A 14 9.28 8.28 -8.51
N LYS A 15 8.86 9.29 -7.74
CA LYS A 15 9.77 10.35 -7.29
C LYS A 15 10.83 9.86 -6.29
N LEU A 16 10.50 8.90 -5.43
CA LEU A 16 11.44 8.31 -4.47
C LEU A 16 12.49 7.45 -5.18
N GLU A 17 12.09 6.70 -6.21
CA GLU A 17 12.96 5.85 -6.99
C GLU A 17 12.67 6.01 -8.50
N PRO A 18 13.24 7.02 -9.19
CA PRO A 18 12.93 7.30 -10.59
C PRO A 18 13.25 6.16 -11.57
N GLY A 19 14.11 5.20 -11.20
CA GLY A 19 14.42 4.02 -12.00
C GLY A 19 13.43 2.86 -11.84
N SER A 20 12.44 3.01 -10.94
CA SER A 20 11.41 2.00 -10.69
C SER A 20 10.24 2.09 -11.66
N LEU A 21 9.41 1.04 -11.71
CA LEU A 21 8.28 0.93 -12.64
C LEU A 21 6.98 0.62 -11.90
N LEU A 22 5.86 1.03 -12.52
CA LEU A 22 4.53 0.62 -12.09
C LEU A 22 4.26 -0.81 -12.58
N GLY A 23 4.34 -1.79 -11.68
CA GLY A 23 4.05 -3.19 -12.00
C GLY A 23 2.55 -3.46 -12.19
N GLY A 24 1.70 -2.69 -11.51
CA GLY A 24 0.25 -2.75 -11.69
C GLY A 24 -0.55 -2.22 -10.51
N ILE A 25 -1.78 -1.78 -10.77
CA ILE A 25 -2.75 -1.37 -9.74
C ILE A 25 -4.02 -2.22 -9.89
N LEU A 26 -4.68 -2.13 -11.05
CA LEU A 26 -5.87 -2.91 -11.37
C LEU A 26 -5.51 -4.12 -12.25
N ALA A 27 -5.91 -5.32 -11.82
CA ALA A 27 -5.83 -6.54 -12.61
C ALA A 27 -7.04 -7.44 -12.32
N ASP A 28 -7.59 -8.12 -13.34
CA ASP A 28 -8.74 -9.02 -13.19
C ASP A 28 -8.30 -10.39 -12.61
N LYS A 29 -7.78 -10.37 -11.38
CA LYS A 29 -7.33 -11.54 -10.60
C LYS A 29 -7.96 -11.55 -9.21
N PRO A 30 -7.95 -12.67 -8.46
CA PRO A 30 -8.34 -12.65 -7.03
C PRO A 30 -7.49 -11.66 -6.21
N GLY A 31 -8.03 -11.16 -5.11
CA GLY A 31 -7.30 -10.29 -4.18
C GLY A 31 -7.39 -8.77 -4.46
N TYR A 32 -6.48 -8.02 -3.84
CA TYR A 32 -6.55 -6.56 -3.75
C TYR A 32 -6.34 -5.81 -5.06
N HIS A 33 -5.71 -6.42 -6.07
CA HIS A 33 -5.59 -5.81 -7.40
C HIS A 33 -6.92 -5.71 -8.15
N ASN A 34 -7.96 -6.45 -7.74
CA ASN A 34 -9.25 -6.37 -8.39
C ASN A 34 -10.22 -5.51 -7.58
N THR A 35 -11.30 -5.07 -8.21
CA THR A 35 -12.35 -4.30 -7.55
C THR A 35 -13.24 -5.25 -6.74
N ARG A 36 -13.78 -4.77 -5.61
CA ARG A 36 -14.69 -5.56 -4.80
C ARG A 36 -15.94 -5.96 -5.60
N ASP A 37 -16.42 -5.05 -6.44
CA ASP A 37 -17.64 -5.27 -7.22
C ASP A 37 -17.41 -6.30 -8.32
N ARG A 38 -16.25 -6.28 -8.99
CA ARG A 38 -15.86 -7.30 -9.98
C ARG A 38 -15.71 -8.67 -9.33
N LEU A 39 -15.04 -8.76 -8.18
CA LEU A 39 -14.91 -10.02 -7.44
C LEU A 39 -16.30 -10.59 -7.06
N ARG A 40 -17.23 -9.74 -6.64
CA ARG A 40 -18.62 -10.16 -6.32
C ARG A 40 -19.38 -10.63 -7.57
N GLN A 41 -19.23 -9.93 -8.69
CA GLN A 41 -19.84 -10.34 -9.97
C GLN A 41 -19.30 -11.70 -10.44
N GLN A 42 -18.02 -11.99 -10.19
CA GLN A 42 -17.40 -13.29 -10.46
C GLN A 42 -17.78 -14.39 -9.45
N GLY A 43 -18.69 -14.12 -8.50
CA GLY A 43 -19.09 -15.08 -7.47
C GLY A 43 -18.08 -15.25 -6.33
N ARG A 44 -16.98 -14.48 -6.30
CA ARG A 44 -15.90 -14.56 -5.28
C ARG A 44 -16.27 -13.81 -4.00
N ARG A 45 -17.41 -14.13 -3.40
CA ARG A 45 -17.97 -13.43 -2.23
C ARG A 45 -17.10 -13.53 -0.96
N TRP A 46 -16.22 -14.54 -0.92
CA TRP A 46 -15.33 -14.84 0.21
C TRP A 46 -13.85 -14.52 -0.08
N ASP A 47 -13.57 -13.81 -1.17
CA ASP A 47 -12.22 -13.37 -1.46
C ASP A 47 -11.63 -12.62 -0.26
N TYR A 48 -10.37 -12.94 0.07
CA TYR A 48 -9.75 -12.46 1.28
C TYR A 48 -9.62 -10.93 1.32
N SER A 49 -9.61 -10.28 0.15
CA SER A 49 -9.54 -8.82 -0.01
C SER A 49 -10.87 -8.10 0.14
N ILE A 50 -11.97 -8.82 0.44
CA ILE A 50 -13.32 -8.24 0.63
C ILE A 50 -14.05 -8.79 1.86
N ARG A 51 -13.38 -9.61 2.68
CA ARG A 51 -14.03 -10.30 3.82
C ARG A 51 -14.02 -9.49 5.12
N TRP A 52 -13.01 -8.66 5.38
CA TRP A 52 -12.91 -7.94 6.65
C TRP A 52 -13.75 -6.66 6.67
N PRO A 53 -14.17 -6.15 7.86
CA PRO A 53 -15.00 -4.95 7.95
C PRO A 53 -14.44 -3.73 7.21
N ARG A 54 -13.12 -3.51 7.24
CA ARG A 54 -12.46 -2.39 6.54
C ARG A 54 -12.35 -2.62 5.03
N ASP A 55 -12.38 -3.86 4.56
CA ASP A 55 -12.38 -4.18 3.12
C ASP A 55 -13.80 -4.15 2.51
N ARG A 56 -14.83 -4.28 3.36
CA ARG A 56 -16.23 -4.12 2.95
C ARG A 56 -16.66 -2.64 2.84
N ARG A 57 -15.80 -1.70 3.21
CA ARG A 57 -16.02 -0.25 3.16
C ARG A 57 -15.22 0.40 2.03
N GLY A 58 -15.44 1.70 1.79
CA GLY A 58 -14.80 2.43 0.70
C GLY A 58 -15.35 2.06 -0.69
N PRO A 59 -14.75 2.60 -1.76
CA PRO A 59 -15.20 2.38 -3.13
C PRO A 59 -15.17 0.90 -3.50
N GLY A 60 -16.22 0.44 -4.18
CA GLY A 60 -16.36 -0.95 -4.63
C GLY A 60 -15.72 -1.22 -5.98
N ASP A 61 -15.54 -0.16 -6.77
CA ASP A 61 -15.09 -0.12 -8.16
C ASP A 61 -13.61 0.22 -8.33
N GLU A 62 -12.85 0.28 -7.23
CA GLU A 62 -11.42 0.59 -7.24
C GLU A 62 -10.57 -0.60 -6.76
N ALA A 63 -9.40 -0.75 -7.39
CA ALA A 63 -8.35 -1.62 -6.90
C ALA A 63 -7.72 -1.03 -5.62
N ALA A 64 -7.15 -1.92 -4.81
CA ALA A 64 -6.67 -1.61 -3.48
C ALA A 64 -5.27 -2.21 -3.24
N ALA A 65 -4.51 -2.44 -4.31
CA ALA A 65 -3.10 -2.81 -4.26
C ALA A 65 -2.29 -2.05 -5.31
N ILE A 66 -0.99 -2.05 -5.12
CA ILE A 66 0.00 -1.58 -6.09
C ILE A 66 1.20 -2.52 -6.06
N ASP A 67 1.72 -2.84 -7.24
CA ASP A 67 3.02 -3.49 -7.42
C ASP A 67 4.03 -2.44 -7.86
N TRP A 68 5.10 -2.28 -7.08
CA TRP A 68 6.20 -1.34 -7.33
C TRP A 68 7.44 -2.13 -7.77
N THR A 69 7.79 -2.08 -9.05
CA THR A 69 8.80 -2.94 -9.66
C THR A 69 10.18 -2.28 -9.70
N PHE A 70 11.22 -3.06 -9.42
CA PHE A 70 12.61 -2.65 -9.32
C PHE A 70 13.45 -3.38 -10.38
N PRO A 71 13.77 -2.75 -11.52
CA PRO A 71 14.54 -3.39 -12.59
C PRO A 71 15.92 -3.91 -12.15
N ASP A 72 16.57 -3.24 -11.20
CA ASP A 72 17.83 -3.69 -10.62
C ASP A 72 17.66 -5.00 -9.82
N ALA A 73 16.57 -5.15 -9.08
CA ALA A 73 16.23 -6.40 -8.41
C ALA A 73 15.95 -7.55 -9.40
N GLN A 74 15.32 -7.28 -10.56
CA GLN A 74 15.19 -8.27 -11.63
C GLN A 74 16.56 -8.75 -12.17
N ALA A 75 17.56 -7.88 -12.15
CA ALA A 75 18.95 -8.22 -12.50
C ALA A 75 19.72 -8.89 -11.33
N GLY A 76 19.07 -9.19 -10.21
CA GLY A 76 19.69 -9.80 -9.02
C GLY A 76 20.34 -8.81 -8.06
N HIS A 77 20.12 -7.49 -8.24
CA HIS A 77 20.62 -6.44 -7.37
C HIS A 77 19.53 -5.96 -6.41
N PHE A 78 19.31 -6.70 -5.31
CA PHE A 78 18.21 -6.45 -4.37
C PHE A 78 18.39 -5.22 -3.45
N GLY A 79 19.44 -4.41 -3.65
CA GLY A 79 19.78 -3.31 -2.74
C GLY A 79 18.68 -2.26 -2.60
N THR A 80 18.01 -1.92 -3.71
CA THR A 80 16.98 -0.88 -3.74
C THR A 80 15.66 -1.38 -3.18
N ILE A 81 15.18 -2.54 -3.63
CA ILE A 81 13.97 -3.17 -3.08
C ILE A 81 14.11 -3.42 -1.56
N ALA A 82 15.25 -3.93 -1.11
CA ALA A 82 15.53 -4.18 0.31
C ALA A 82 15.37 -2.92 1.17
N ARG A 83 15.81 -1.76 0.67
CA ARG A 83 15.67 -0.48 1.39
C ARG A 83 14.20 -0.16 1.70
N TYR A 84 13.32 -0.28 0.72
CA TYR A 84 11.92 0.12 0.86
C TYR A 84 11.10 -0.94 1.59
N SER A 85 11.28 -2.21 1.27
CA SER A 85 10.65 -3.33 1.99
C SER A 85 11.04 -3.34 3.47
N LYS A 86 12.31 -3.08 3.79
CA LYS A 86 12.76 -3.01 5.19
C LYS A 86 12.05 -1.90 5.96
N ARG A 87 11.83 -0.73 5.34
CA ARG A 87 11.06 0.37 5.98
C ARG A 87 9.63 -0.06 6.30
N LEU A 88 8.96 -0.77 5.39
CA LEU A 88 7.62 -1.31 5.63
C LEU A 88 7.61 -2.37 6.74
N ARG A 89 8.59 -3.29 6.73
CA ARG A 89 8.75 -4.33 7.75
C ARG A 89 9.01 -3.72 9.13
N ASP A 90 9.95 -2.78 9.22
CA ASP A 90 10.31 -2.11 10.47
C ASP A 90 9.09 -1.36 11.03
N ALA A 91 8.36 -0.63 10.19
CA ALA A 91 7.12 0.05 10.58
C ALA A 91 6.07 -0.92 11.13
N GLY A 92 5.93 -2.11 10.52
CA GLY A 92 5.05 -3.17 11.02
C GLY A 92 5.49 -3.73 12.37
N ARG A 93 6.80 -3.98 12.56
CA ARG A 93 7.36 -4.56 13.78
C ARG A 93 7.24 -3.65 15.00
N VAL A 94 7.24 -2.33 14.80
CA VAL A 94 7.10 -1.34 15.89
C VAL A 94 5.67 -0.82 16.02
N GLU A 95 4.71 -1.44 15.33
CA GLU A 95 3.30 -1.03 15.31
C GLU A 95 3.14 0.47 14.96
N ASP A 96 3.91 0.95 13.98
CA ASP A 96 3.91 2.37 13.61
C ASP A 96 2.48 2.81 13.24
N PRO A 97 1.94 3.88 13.85
CA PRO A 97 0.56 4.30 13.64
C PRO A 97 0.26 4.70 12.19
N ARG A 98 1.29 4.96 11.36
CA ARG A 98 1.14 5.21 9.91
C ARG A 98 0.70 3.96 9.13
N THR A 99 0.79 2.76 9.73
CA THR A 99 0.47 1.49 9.05
C THR A 99 -1.01 1.13 9.03
N TYR A 100 -1.88 1.89 9.72
CA TYR A 100 -3.30 1.57 9.95
C TYR A 100 -4.12 1.23 8.68
N ALA A 101 -3.71 1.79 7.55
CA ALA A 101 -4.38 1.63 6.27
C ALA A 101 -3.91 0.39 5.49
N MET A 102 -2.77 -0.19 5.82
CA MET A 102 -2.21 -1.33 5.11
C MET A 102 -2.84 -2.64 5.59
N ARG A 103 -2.92 -3.60 4.66
CA ARG A 103 -3.34 -4.98 4.91
C ARG A 103 -2.11 -5.86 5.08
N GLU A 104 -1.23 -5.82 4.09
CA GLU A 104 0.03 -6.57 4.02
C GLU A 104 0.93 -5.97 2.94
N PHE A 105 2.22 -6.31 3.00
CA PHE A 105 3.13 -6.13 1.87
C PHE A 105 3.96 -7.40 1.66
N TYR A 106 4.49 -7.58 0.45
CA TYR A 106 5.48 -8.59 0.09
C TYR A 106 6.61 -7.95 -0.72
N GLY A 107 7.85 -8.40 -0.54
CA GLY A 107 9.04 -7.91 -1.22
C GLY A 107 10.28 -8.70 -0.79
N ASN A 108 11.46 -8.11 -0.94
CA ASN A 108 12.71 -8.58 -0.32
C ASN A 108 13.26 -7.52 0.63
N THR A 109 13.76 -7.89 1.82
CA THR A 109 14.10 -6.99 2.95
C THR A 109 15.57 -7.03 3.36
N ASP A 110 16.31 -8.08 3.00
CA ASP A 110 17.68 -8.33 3.44
C ASP A 110 18.62 -8.83 2.33
N ARG A 111 18.18 -8.74 1.06
CA ARG A 111 18.96 -8.97 -0.16
C ARG A 111 19.30 -10.42 -0.45
N ASP A 112 18.58 -11.36 0.14
CA ASP A 112 18.68 -12.77 -0.22
C ASP A 112 17.72 -13.14 -1.38
N ARG A 113 17.38 -14.42 -1.52
CA ARG A 113 16.46 -14.94 -2.54
C ARG A 113 15.14 -15.43 -1.95
N GLU A 114 14.82 -14.97 -0.74
CA GLU A 114 13.56 -15.26 -0.08
C GLU A 114 12.61 -14.08 -0.21
N VAL A 115 11.31 -14.40 -0.20
CA VAL A 115 10.26 -13.39 -0.19
C VAL A 115 9.85 -13.15 1.26
N GLU A 116 9.97 -11.89 1.71
CA GLU A 116 9.44 -11.46 3.00
C GLU A 116 8.24 -10.55 2.86
N GLY A 117 7.50 -10.44 3.94
CA GLY A 117 6.38 -9.54 4.05
C GLY A 117 5.98 -9.30 5.49
N TRP A 118 4.98 -8.45 5.66
CA TRP A 118 4.34 -8.22 6.95
C TRP A 118 2.83 -8.15 6.78
N ASP A 119 2.10 -8.83 7.66
CA ASP A 119 0.65 -8.77 7.77
C ASP A 119 0.29 -7.74 8.86
N PHE A 120 -0.13 -6.54 8.47
CA PHE A 120 -0.49 -5.42 9.38
C PHE A 120 -1.86 -5.58 10.05
N VAL A 121 -2.55 -6.71 9.84
CA VAL A 121 -3.82 -7.01 10.54
C VAL A 121 -3.59 -8.02 11.65
N ARG A 122 -2.62 -8.93 11.44
CA ARG A 122 -2.29 -10.02 12.35
C ARG A 122 -0.96 -9.80 13.07
N ASP A 123 -0.30 -8.68 12.79
CA ASP A 123 0.96 -8.22 13.39
C ASP A 123 2.03 -9.30 13.40
N LYS A 124 2.27 -9.89 12.23
CA LYS A 124 3.23 -10.97 12.05
C LYS A 124 3.90 -10.95 10.67
N VAL A 125 5.00 -11.68 10.57
CA VAL A 125 5.66 -11.97 9.29
C VAL A 125 4.66 -12.62 8.34
N ALA A 126 4.63 -12.12 7.11
CA ALA A 126 3.90 -12.71 6.01
C ALA A 126 4.92 -13.34 5.04
N HIS A 127 4.54 -14.48 4.47
CA HIS A 127 5.29 -15.14 3.41
C HIS A 127 4.40 -15.27 2.18
N SER A 128 5.00 -15.28 1.00
CA SER A 128 4.35 -15.56 -0.27
C SER A 128 5.10 -16.68 -0.97
N SER A 129 4.39 -17.55 -1.69
CA SER A 129 4.98 -18.55 -2.58
C SER A 129 5.19 -18.02 -4.00
N ASP A 130 4.99 -16.72 -4.20
CA ASP A 130 5.15 -16.04 -5.48
C ASP A 130 6.48 -15.29 -5.49
N ASP A 131 7.49 -15.91 -6.09
CA ASP A 131 8.87 -15.41 -6.18
C ASP A 131 8.98 -14.11 -6.97
N THR A 132 7.92 -13.69 -7.67
CA THR A 132 7.96 -12.39 -8.37
C THR A 132 8.12 -11.21 -7.41
N HIS A 133 7.76 -11.39 -6.13
CA HIS A 133 8.02 -10.41 -5.08
C HIS A 133 9.51 -10.22 -4.75
N LEU A 134 10.42 -11.01 -5.31
CA LEU A 134 11.86 -10.75 -5.22
C LEU A 134 12.26 -9.47 -5.97
N TRP A 135 11.46 -9.03 -6.95
CA TRP A 135 11.78 -7.88 -7.79
C TRP A 135 10.67 -6.82 -7.87
N HIS A 136 9.56 -7.00 -7.16
CA HIS A 136 8.61 -5.93 -6.91
C HIS A 136 8.08 -5.96 -5.49
N ILE A 137 7.71 -4.80 -4.97
CA ILE A 137 7.01 -4.68 -3.69
C ILE A 137 5.51 -4.67 -3.98
N HIS A 138 4.80 -5.67 -3.51
CA HIS A 138 3.34 -5.67 -3.47
C HIS A 138 2.87 -4.99 -2.20
N ILE A 139 2.02 -3.97 -2.30
CA ILE A 139 1.41 -3.30 -1.14
C ILE A 139 -0.10 -3.36 -1.26
N SER A 140 -0.75 -4.02 -0.31
CA SER A 140 -2.20 -4.04 -0.18
C SER A 140 -2.68 -2.98 0.81
N VAL A 141 -3.60 -2.12 0.36
CA VAL A 141 -4.28 -1.09 1.15
C VAL A 141 -5.69 -1.57 1.47
N ARG A 142 -6.15 -1.42 2.71
CA ARG A 142 -7.53 -1.76 3.08
C ARG A 142 -8.48 -0.83 2.31
N ARG A 143 -9.53 -1.40 1.71
CA ARG A 143 -10.42 -0.67 0.78
C ARG A 143 -11.06 0.59 1.37
N ALA A 144 -11.30 0.63 2.68
CA ALA A 144 -11.77 1.82 3.39
C ALA A 144 -10.89 3.07 3.20
N TYR A 145 -9.61 2.92 2.87
CA TYR A 145 -8.61 3.99 2.89
C TYR A 145 -7.99 4.31 1.53
N VAL A 146 -8.41 3.65 0.45
CA VAL A 146 -7.82 3.87 -0.89
C VAL A 146 -8.03 5.30 -1.42
N ASN A 147 -9.01 6.02 -0.87
CA ASN A 147 -9.29 7.44 -1.14
C ASN A 147 -9.08 8.35 0.10
N ASP A 148 -8.39 7.86 1.14
CA ASP A 148 -7.99 8.66 2.29
C ASP A 148 -6.58 9.24 2.03
N ARG A 149 -6.50 10.57 1.89
CA ARG A 149 -5.22 11.24 1.60
C ARG A 149 -4.22 11.12 2.74
N LYS A 150 -4.66 11.08 4.00
CA LYS A 150 -3.78 10.91 5.15
C LYS A 150 -3.22 9.49 5.18
N ALA A 151 -4.05 8.49 4.88
CA ALA A 151 -3.63 7.10 4.76
C ALA A 151 -2.56 6.91 3.68
N ILE A 152 -2.80 7.41 2.47
CA ILE A 152 -1.85 7.26 1.36
C ILE A 152 -0.54 8.02 1.63
N ASP A 153 -0.62 9.21 2.21
CA ASP A 153 0.57 9.98 2.60
C ASP A 153 1.37 9.29 3.72
N ALA A 154 0.71 8.58 4.64
CA ALA A 154 1.36 7.78 5.67
C ALA A 154 2.22 6.65 5.09
N ILE A 155 1.73 5.98 4.04
CA ILE A 155 2.50 4.96 3.32
C ILE A 155 3.73 5.60 2.64
N VAL A 156 3.54 6.73 1.94
CA VAL A 156 4.65 7.48 1.32
C VAL A 156 5.71 7.89 2.35
N SER A 157 5.27 8.36 3.51
CA SER A 157 6.12 8.77 4.63
C SER A 157 7.01 7.63 5.15
N ILE A 158 6.43 6.43 5.33
CA ILE A 158 7.19 5.23 5.69
C ILE A 158 8.23 4.93 4.60
N LEU A 159 7.80 4.91 3.34
CA LEU A 159 8.66 4.60 2.20
C LEU A 159 9.79 5.61 2.01
N SER A 160 9.57 6.89 2.29
CA SER A 160 10.62 7.92 2.22
C SER A 160 11.63 7.83 3.37
N GLY A 161 11.30 7.11 4.45
CA GLY A 161 12.07 7.10 5.69
C GLY A 161 11.87 8.38 6.53
N GLU A 162 10.75 9.09 6.33
CA GLU A 162 10.39 10.23 7.18
C GLU A 162 10.16 9.74 8.62
N SER A 163 10.59 10.52 9.61
CA SER A 163 10.32 10.17 11.01
C SER A 163 8.82 10.28 11.32
N LEU A 164 8.31 9.50 12.27
CA LEU A 164 6.91 9.60 12.69
C LEU A 164 6.59 11.03 13.18
N THR A 165 7.50 11.65 13.93
CA THR A 165 7.33 13.01 14.45
C THR A 165 7.25 14.04 13.33
N ASP A 166 8.08 13.93 12.29
CA ASP A 166 8.01 14.83 11.13
C ASP A 166 6.69 14.69 10.38
N TRP A 167 6.25 13.45 10.17
CA TRP A 167 4.97 13.18 9.54
C TRP A 167 3.80 13.76 10.33
N GLN A 168 3.79 13.57 11.65
CA GLN A 168 2.78 14.13 12.55
C GLN A 168 2.77 15.65 12.48
N ARG A 169 3.94 16.31 12.62
CA ARG A 169 4.06 17.77 12.49
C ARG A 169 3.51 18.27 11.15
N ARG A 170 3.85 17.60 10.05
CA ARG A 170 3.40 17.96 8.70
C ARG A 170 1.89 17.83 8.53
N TRP A 171 1.23 16.91 9.23
CA TRP A 171 -0.23 16.75 9.18
C TRP A 171 -0.98 17.61 10.19
N ASP A 172 -0.40 17.87 11.36
CA ASP A 172 -0.99 18.75 12.36
C ASP A 172 -0.91 20.22 11.92
N ALA A 173 0.12 20.60 11.15
CA ALA A 173 0.28 21.92 10.57
C ALA A 173 -0.57 22.16 9.30
N ARG A 174 -1.20 21.14 8.71
CA ARG A 174 -2.06 21.35 7.54
C ARG A 174 -3.33 22.09 7.97
N PRO A 175 -3.76 23.13 7.22
CA PRO A 175 -5.05 23.75 7.43
C PRO A 175 -6.12 22.66 7.37
N ARG A 176 -6.89 22.49 8.45
CA ARG A 176 -8.10 21.68 8.38
C ARG A 176 -9.00 22.37 7.36
N ALA A 177 -9.49 21.64 6.36
CA ALA A 177 -10.51 22.18 5.48
C ALA A 177 -11.62 22.74 6.37
N ALA A 178 -11.90 24.04 6.23
CA ALA A 178 -12.99 24.67 6.96
C ALA A 178 -14.24 23.83 6.68
N THR A 179 -14.83 23.26 7.73
CA THR A 179 -16.12 22.60 7.64
C THR A 179 -17.03 23.58 6.93
N ALA A 180 -17.52 23.23 5.74
CA ALA A 180 -18.48 24.07 5.02
C ALA A 180 -19.65 24.29 5.96
N ALA A 181 -19.71 25.48 6.56
CA ALA A 181 -20.82 25.90 7.38
C ALA A 181 -22.04 25.81 6.45
N ARG A 182 -22.95 24.90 6.80
CA ARG A 182 -24.24 24.75 6.16
C ARG A 182 -24.96 26.07 6.34
N VAL A 183 -24.89 26.95 5.34
CA VAL A 183 -25.74 28.14 5.28
C VAL A 183 -27.15 27.61 5.05
N LEU A 184 -27.93 27.60 6.14
CA LEU A 184 -29.37 27.57 6.06
C LEU A 184 -29.81 28.91 5.45
N GLY A 185 -30.39 28.83 4.26
CA GLY A 185 -31.18 29.87 3.62
C GLY A 185 -32.42 29.20 3.05
#